data_AF-A3JQG8-F1
#
_entry.id   AF-A3JQG8-F1
#
_cell.length_a   1.000
_cell.length_b   1.000
_cell.length_c   1.000
_cell.angle_alpha   90.00
_cell.angle_beta   90.00
_cell.angle_gamma   90.00
#
_symmetry.space_group_name_H-M   'P 1'
#
loop_
_entity.id
_entity.type
_entity.pdbx_description
1 polymer ?
#
loop_
_entity_poly.entity_id
_entity_poly.type
_entity_poly.pdbx_seq_one_letter_code
_entity_poly.pdbx_strand_id
1 'polypeptide(L)'
;MWRDYFGPNARIIGVDLNPNAKKWEAEGFEIYIGSQSDTEFWEGFIENVGLIDVVLDDGGHTYAQQIITTEALLKSMKDGGIIVIEDTHTSYMDRFGPKSKSFIEYTKKLIDRVNMRFSKFSSHKSERRIWSIEIVESMVAFKINNDASSLISKITENDGDDDQAQNFRYEDNKSLKKFDKISTTLAILKYVPLARKVKRLFRTYLENKKFSADEYFK
;
A
#
# COMPACT_ATOMS: atom_id res chain seq x y z
N MET A 1 29.58 6.52 -2.68
CA MET A 1 28.38 6.64 -1.80
C MET A 1 27.94 5.29 -1.27
N TRP A 2 27.24 4.44 -2.03
CA TRP A 2 26.67 3.18 -1.48
C TRP A 2 27.74 2.22 -0.94
N ARG A 3 28.88 2.11 -1.62
CA ARG A 3 30.04 1.32 -1.15
C ARG A 3 30.56 1.83 0.20
N ASP A 4 30.58 3.15 0.37
CA ASP A 4 31.07 3.78 1.61
C ASP A 4 30.06 3.59 2.75
N TYR A 5 28.76 3.68 2.44
CA TYR A 5 27.68 3.53 3.41
C TYR A 5 27.51 2.08 3.89
N PHE A 6 27.45 1.12 2.96
CA PHE A 6 27.23 -0.29 3.28
C PHE A 6 28.52 -1.09 3.52
N GLY A 7 29.68 -0.48 3.25
CA GLY A 7 30.98 -1.08 3.45
C GLY A 7 31.45 -1.96 2.28
N PRO A 8 32.70 -2.46 2.36
CA PRO A 8 33.38 -3.12 1.24
C PRO A 8 32.72 -4.44 0.81
N ASN A 9 32.07 -5.15 1.76
CA ASN A 9 31.43 -6.45 1.51
C ASN A 9 30.06 -6.32 0.83
N ALA A 10 29.54 -5.10 0.65
CA ALA A 10 28.24 -4.90 0.00
C ALA A 10 28.31 -5.33 -1.48
N ARG A 11 27.40 -6.20 -1.91
CA ARG A 11 27.20 -6.48 -3.33
C ARG A 11 26.34 -5.35 -3.92
N ILE A 12 26.91 -4.55 -4.80
CA ILE A 12 26.23 -3.38 -5.38
C ILE A 12 26.05 -3.63 -6.88
N ILE A 13 24.78 -3.57 -7.31
CA ILE A 13 24.36 -3.91 -8.66
C ILE A 13 23.67 -2.69 -9.27
N GLY A 14 24.11 -2.27 -10.45
CA GLY A 14 23.49 -1.22 -11.24
C GLY A 14 22.74 -1.79 -12.43
N VAL A 15 21.55 -1.25 -12.71
CA VAL A 15 20.79 -1.51 -13.94
C VAL A 15 20.68 -0.20 -14.70
N ASP A 16 21.15 -0.16 -15.95
CA ASP A 16 21.10 1.04 -16.78
C ASP A 16 20.81 0.66 -18.23
N LEU A 17 20.06 1.49 -18.95
CA LEU A 17 19.83 1.30 -20.38
C LEU A 17 21.08 1.67 -21.21
N ASN A 18 21.91 2.58 -20.71
CA ASN A 18 23.09 3.07 -21.39
C ASN A 18 24.25 2.06 -21.28
N PRO A 19 24.72 1.47 -22.40
CA PRO A 19 25.81 0.49 -22.36
C PRO A 19 27.12 1.05 -21.78
N ASN A 20 27.32 2.38 -21.81
CA ASN A 20 28.48 3.02 -21.22
C ASN A 20 28.54 2.91 -19.69
N ALA A 21 27.44 2.54 -19.03
CA ALA A 21 27.42 2.28 -17.58
C ALA A 21 28.37 1.12 -17.19
N LYS A 22 28.69 0.21 -18.12
CA LYS A 22 29.67 -0.86 -17.90
C LYS A 22 31.04 -0.38 -17.42
N LYS A 23 31.41 0.88 -17.70
CA LYS A 23 32.65 1.48 -17.17
C LYS A 23 32.76 1.41 -15.64
N TRP A 24 31.63 1.36 -14.94
CA TRP A 24 31.59 1.31 -13.48
C TRP A 24 31.96 -0.06 -12.90
N GLU A 25 32.03 -1.11 -13.73
CA GLU A 25 32.57 -2.41 -13.30
C GLU A 25 34.04 -2.30 -12.84
N ALA A 26 34.80 -1.31 -13.36
CA ALA A 26 36.16 -1.02 -12.91
C ALA A 26 36.24 -0.56 -11.44
N GLU A 27 35.12 -0.05 -10.89
CA GLU A 27 34.99 0.36 -9.48
C GLU A 27 34.42 -0.79 -8.62
N GLY A 28 34.28 -2.00 -9.17
CA GLY A 28 33.80 -3.19 -8.47
C GLY A 28 32.28 -3.31 -8.35
N PHE A 29 31.52 -2.61 -9.21
CA PHE A 29 30.07 -2.76 -9.33
C PHE A 29 29.70 -3.87 -10.32
N GLU A 30 28.60 -4.58 -10.08
CA GLU A 30 27.99 -5.44 -11.11
C GLU A 30 27.02 -4.60 -11.94
N ILE A 31 27.17 -4.59 -13.27
CA ILE A 31 26.32 -3.76 -14.13
C ILE A 31 25.51 -4.64 -15.09
N TYR A 32 24.20 -4.44 -15.12
CA TYR A 32 23.29 -5.07 -16.06
C TYR A 32 22.76 -4.00 -17.02
N ILE A 33 22.87 -4.27 -18.33
CA ILE A 33 22.31 -3.37 -19.34
C ILE A 33 20.90 -3.83 -19.67
N GLY A 34 19.91 -2.99 -19.41
CA GLY A 34 18.50 -3.33 -19.57
C GLY A 34 17.54 -2.17 -19.35
N SER A 35 16.29 -2.36 -19.76
CA SER A 35 15.24 -1.37 -19.55
C SER A 35 14.39 -1.72 -18.34
N GLN A 36 14.11 -0.73 -17.50
CA GLN A 36 13.18 -0.90 -16.37
C GLN A 36 11.74 -1.20 -16.81
N SER A 37 11.37 -0.85 -18.03
CA SER A 37 10.03 -1.14 -18.58
C SER A 37 9.94 -2.53 -19.22
N ASP A 38 11.02 -3.30 -19.23
CA ASP A 38 11.08 -4.62 -19.85
C ASP A 38 10.96 -5.72 -18.78
N THR A 39 9.83 -6.42 -18.80
CA THR A 39 9.55 -7.50 -17.85
C THR A 39 10.43 -8.73 -18.09
N GLU A 40 10.80 -9.03 -19.34
CA GLU A 40 11.65 -10.19 -19.66
C GLU A 40 13.08 -9.96 -19.15
N PHE A 41 13.58 -8.72 -19.27
CA PHE A 41 14.84 -8.33 -18.65
C PHE A 41 14.82 -8.59 -17.15
N TRP A 42 13.76 -8.16 -16.44
CA TRP A 42 13.68 -8.37 -15.00
C TRP A 42 13.58 -9.85 -14.61
N GLU A 43 12.93 -10.68 -15.39
CA GLU A 43 12.88 -12.14 -15.18
C GLU A 43 14.27 -12.75 -15.26
N GLY A 44 15.04 -12.45 -16.31
CA GLY A 44 16.43 -12.89 -16.40
C GLY A 44 17.31 -12.29 -15.30
N PHE A 45 17.08 -11.04 -14.91
CA PHE A 45 17.84 -10.35 -13.86
C PHE A 45 17.70 -11.08 -12.51
N ILE A 46 16.47 -11.34 -12.06
CA ILE A 46 16.25 -11.96 -10.74
C ILE A 46 16.73 -13.42 -10.71
N GLU A 47 16.68 -14.15 -11.82
CA GLU A 47 17.22 -15.51 -11.92
C GLU A 47 18.74 -15.52 -11.71
N ASN A 48 19.43 -14.51 -12.23
CA ASN A 48 20.89 -14.36 -12.08
C ASN A 48 21.29 -13.77 -10.72
N VAL A 49 20.53 -12.80 -10.21
CA VAL A 49 20.90 -12.03 -9.01
C VAL A 49 20.48 -12.72 -7.71
N GLY A 50 19.33 -13.40 -7.71
CA GLY A 50 18.77 -14.03 -6.52
C GLY A 50 17.99 -13.05 -5.64
N LEU A 51 18.15 -13.15 -4.32
CA LEU A 51 17.41 -12.31 -3.38
C LEU A 51 18.11 -10.97 -3.08
N ILE A 52 17.33 -9.91 -2.95
CA ILE A 52 17.78 -8.52 -2.80
C ILE A 52 17.39 -7.97 -1.43
N ASP A 53 18.33 -7.31 -0.74
CA ASP A 53 18.10 -6.65 0.54
C ASP A 53 17.47 -5.25 0.36
N VAL A 54 18.01 -4.46 -0.57
CA VAL A 54 17.59 -3.07 -0.83
C VAL A 54 17.51 -2.83 -2.33
N VAL A 55 16.38 -2.28 -2.78
CA VAL A 55 16.21 -1.74 -4.14
C VAL A 55 16.01 -0.23 -4.04
N LEU A 56 16.70 0.51 -4.90
CA LEU A 56 16.45 1.93 -5.15
C LEU A 56 16.19 2.14 -6.64
N ASP A 57 14.97 2.57 -6.98
CA ASP A 57 14.61 2.99 -8.34
C ASP A 57 14.72 4.51 -8.44
N ASP A 58 15.84 4.95 -9.02
CA ASP A 58 16.14 6.33 -9.42
C ASP A 58 16.47 6.35 -10.93
N GLY A 59 15.56 5.77 -11.72
CA GLY A 59 15.78 5.50 -13.14
C GLY A 59 15.11 6.49 -14.10
N GLY A 60 14.28 5.99 -15.02
CA GLY A 60 13.65 6.83 -16.05
C GLY A 60 12.37 7.57 -15.61
N HIS A 61 11.85 7.24 -14.43
CA HIS A 61 10.69 7.84 -13.75
C HIS A 61 9.35 7.84 -14.53
N THR A 62 9.25 7.19 -15.69
CA THR A 62 7.93 6.99 -16.31
C THR A 62 7.08 6.09 -15.42
N TYR A 63 5.76 6.30 -15.43
CA TYR A 63 4.86 5.55 -14.53
C TYR A 63 4.97 4.04 -14.75
N ALA A 64 5.17 3.62 -15.99
CA ALA A 64 5.34 2.21 -16.34
C ALA A 64 6.64 1.64 -15.77
N GLN A 65 7.77 2.36 -15.88
CA GLN A 65 9.06 1.90 -15.35
C GLN A 65 8.98 1.69 -13.83
N GLN A 66 8.55 2.68 -13.06
CA GLN A 66 8.44 2.59 -11.60
C GLN A 66 7.52 1.43 -11.15
N ILE A 67 6.36 1.27 -11.81
CA ILE A 67 5.41 0.20 -11.49
C ILE A 67 5.98 -1.17 -11.85
N ILE A 68 6.59 -1.31 -13.03
CA ILE A 68 7.15 -2.59 -13.50
C ILE A 68 8.34 -3.01 -12.63
N THR A 69 9.27 -2.10 -12.33
CA THR A 69 10.38 -2.36 -11.40
C THR A 69 9.85 -2.87 -10.06
N THR A 70 8.85 -2.18 -9.50
CA THR A 70 8.24 -2.56 -8.21
C THR A 70 7.66 -3.98 -8.27
N GLU A 71 6.76 -4.26 -9.22
CA GLU A 71 6.11 -5.58 -9.30
C GLU A 71 7.09 -6.71 -9.63
N ALA A 72 8.06 -6.45 -10.51
CA ALA A 72 9.02 -7.46 -10.94
C ALA A 72 9.98 -7.85 -9.81
N LEU A 73 10.43 -6.89 -9.00
CA LEU A 73 11.40 -7.12 -7.94
C LEU A 73 10.78 -7.58 -6.61
N LEU A 74 9.48 -7.35 -6.37
CA LEU A 74 8.79 -7.83 -5.16
C LEU A 74 8.99 -9.33 -4.88
N LYS A 75 9.04 -10.18 -5.93
CA LYS A 75 9.25 -11.63 -5.81
C LYS A 75 10.69 -12.04 -5.45
N SER A 76 11.63 -11.11 -5.56
CA SER A 76 13.07 -11.31 -5.36
C SER A 76 13.57 -10.54 -4.12
N MET A 77 12.69 -9.88 -3.36
CA MET A 77 13.09 -9.26 -2.10
C MET A 77 13.29 -10.29 -0.99
N LYS A 78 14.36 -10.11 -0.20
CA LYS A 78 14.50 -10.82 1.08
C LYS A 78 13.42 -10.37 2.07
N ASP A 79 13.13 -11.26 3.01
CA ASP A 79 12.34 -10.89 4.17
C ASP A 79 13.10 -9.84 5.01
N GLY A 80 12.43 -8.77 5.40
CA GLY A 80 13.06 -7.57 5.98
C GLY A 80 13.63 -6.58 4.98
N GLY A 81 13.56 -6.87 3.67
CA GLY A 81 14.04 -5.99 2.61
C GLY A 81 13.16 -4.76 2.35
N ILE A 82 13.66 -3.86 1.51
CA ILE A 82 12.97 -2.61 1.15
C ILE A 82 13.12 -2.28 -0.33
N ILE A 83 12.04 -1.86 -0.96
CA ILE A 83 12.05 -1.24 -2.29
C ILE A 83 11.73 0.23 -2.11
N VAL A 84 12.61 1.12 -2.56
CA VAL A 84 12.44 2.56 -2.53
C VAL A 84 12.36 3.07 -3.97
N ILE A 85 11.32 3.84 -4.27
CA ILE A 85 11.11 4.47 -5.57
C ILE A 85 11.24 5.99 -5.38
N GLU A 86 12.18 6.62 -6.09
CA GLU A 86 12.42 8.06 -6.06
C GLU A 86 11.64 8.80 -7.16
N ASP A 87 11.68 10.13 -7.10
CA ASP A 87 11.01 11.06 -8.02
C ASP A 87 9.54 10.73 -8.31
N THR A 88 8.81 10.35 -7.26
CA THR A 88 7.39 10.00 -7.37
C THR A 88 6.49 11.22 -7.65
N HIS A 89 7.01 12.44 -7.47
CA HIS A 89 6.36 13.68 -7.88
C HIS A 89 6.08 13.75 -9.39
N THR A 90 6.85 13.01 -10.20
CA THR A 90 6.59 12.86 -11.64
C THR A 90 5.18 12.33 -11.93
N SER A 91 4.55 11.61 -10.98
CA SER A 91 3.15 11.16 -11.04
C SER A 91 2.12 12.27 -11.30
N TYR A 92 2.50 13.53 -11.08
CA TYR A 92 1.65 14.70 -11.28
C TYR A 92 2.01 15.50 -12.55
N MET A 93 3.14 15.18 -13.17
CA MET A 93 3.68 15.87 -14.34
C MET A 93 3.10 15.33 -15.65
N ASP A 94 3.16 16.13 -16.70
CA ASP A 94 2.83 15.66 -18.05
C ASP A 94 4.02 14.90 -18.66
N ARG A 95 3.75 14.06 -19.66
CA ARG A 95 4.74 13.29 -20.44
C ARG A 95 5.39 12.08 -19.75
N PHE A 96 5.04 11.76 -18.50
CA PHE A 96 5.51 10.55 -17.80
C PHE A 96 4.54 9.36 -17.87
N GLY A 97 3.32 9.58 -18.38
CA GLY A 97 2.31 8.55 -18.61
C GLY A 97 0.89 9.07 -18.35
N PRO A 98 -0.13 8.19 -18.40
CA PRO A 98 -1.50 8.56 -18.09
C PRO A 98 -1.70 8.77 -16.57
N LYS A 99 -2.06 9.98 -16.14
CA LYS A 99 -2.18 10.36 -14.71
C LYS A 99 -3.13 9.45 -13.91
N SER A 100 -4.18 8.91 -14.52
CA SER A 100 -5.10 7.94 -13.88
C SER A 100 -4.48 6.57 -13.59
N LYS A 101 -3.26 6.33 -14.09
CA LYS A 101 -2.45 5.13 -13.83
C LYS A 101 -1.03 5.52 -13.41
N SER A 102 -0.86 6.68 -12.77
CA SER A 102 0.43 7.10 -12.23
C SER A 102 0.92 6.14 -11.15
N PHE A 103 2.20 6.24 -10.81
CA PHE A 103 2.79 5.44 -9.75
C PHE A 103 2.13 5.73 -8.38
N ILE A 104 1.74 6.98 -8.10
CA ILE A 104 0.96 7.30 -6.90
C ILE A 104 -0.45 6.69 -6.93
N GLU A 105 -1.15 6.68 -8.07
CA GLU A 105 -2.46 6.00 -8.17
C GLU A 105 -2.35 4.47 -8.00
N TYR A 106 -1.26 3.88 -8.49
CA TYR A 106 -0.90 2.50 -8.20
C TYR A 106 -0.65 2.28 -6.70
N THR A 107 0.13 3.16 -6.06
CA THR A 107 0.46 3.09 -4.63
C THR A 107 -0.79 3.20 -3.75
N LYS A 108 -1.72 4.11 -4.06
CA LYS A 108 -3.01 4.22 -3.35
C LYS A 108 -3.79 2.91 -3.34
N LYS A 109 -3.82 2.20 -4.47
CA LYS A 109 -4.46 0.87 -4.54
C LYS A 109 -3.77 -0.16 -3.65
N LEU A 110 -2.45 -0.08 -3.49
CA LEU A 110 -1.72 -0.94 -2.56
C LEU A 110 -2.00 -0.58 -1.10
N ILE A 111 -2.11 0.71 -0.76
CA ILE A 111 -2.51 1.17 0.58
C ILE A 111 -3.87 0.56 0.96
N ASP A 112 -4.85 0.61 0.06
CA ASP A 112 -6.15 -0.04 0.28
C ASP A 112 -6.00 -1.54 0.52
N ARG A 113 -5.25 -2.24 -0.33
CA ARG A 113 -5.04 -3.69 -0.25
C ARG A 113 -4.28 -4.14 1.01
N VAL A 114 -3.35 -3.33 1.51
CA VAL A 114 -2.67 -3.56 2.80
C VAL A 114 -3.68 -3.51 3.94
N ASN A 115 -4.63 -2.57 3.90
CA ASN A 115 -5.70 -2.45 4.90
C ASN A 115 -6.79 -3.53 4.76
N MET A 116 -6.96 -4.14 3.58
CA MET A 116 -7.86 -5.29 3.38
C MET A 116 -7.41 -6.57 4.12
N ARG A 117 -6.26 -6.56 4.82
CA ARG A 117 -5.82 -7.67 5.69
C ARG A 117 -6.63 -7.80 6.99
N PHE A 118 -7.44 -6.80 7.33
CA PHE A 118 -8.33 -6.84 8.49
C PHE A 118 -9.31 -8.02 8.38
N SER A 119 -9.48 -8.83 9.43
CA SER A 119 -10.21 -10.12 9.35
C SER A 119 -11.66 -9.99 8.88
N LYS A 120 -12.33 -8.87 9.16
CA LYS A 120 -13.71 -8.65 8.70
C LYS A 120 -13.82 -8.37 7.20
N PHE A 121 -12.71 -8.18 6.50
CA PHE A 121 -12.64 -7.93 5.06
C PHE A 121 -12.11 -9.13 4.26
N SER A 122 -12.17 -10.34 4.83
CA SER A 122 -11.65 -11.57 4.20
C SER A 122 -12.17 -11.88 2.78
N SER A 123 -13.30 -11.29 2.37
CA SER A 123 -13.83 -11.40 1.01
C SER A 123 -13.12 -10.49 -0.02
N HIS A 124 -12.22 -9.61 0.40
CA HIS A 124 -11.50 -8.66 -0.46
C HIS A 124 -10.08 -9.14 -0.74
N LYS A 125 -9.55 -8.80 -1.92
CA LYS A 125 -8.14 -9.05 -2.24
C LYS A 125 -7.25 -8.18 -1.34
N SER A 126 -6.33 -8.82 -0.62
CA SER A 126 -5.32 -8.14 0.19
C SER A 126 -3.94 -8.25 -0.44
N GLU A 127 -3.07 -7.30 -0.11
CA GLU A 127 -1.64 -7.35 -0.45
C GLU A 127 -0.89 -7.93 0.75
N ARG A 128 -0.14 -9.01 0.52
CA ARG A 128 0.60 -9.75 1.55
C ARG A 128 2.10 -9.77 1.26
N ARG A 129 2.53 -9.40 0.04
CA ARG A 129 3.95 -9.29 -0.30
C ARG A 129 4.59 -8.07 0.38
N ILE A 130 3.78 -7.05 0.69
CA ILE A 130 4.21 -5.79 1.30
C ILE A 130 3.66 -5.72 2.73
N TRP A 131 4.53 -5.45 3.69
CA TRP A 131 4.12 -5.27 5.08
C TRP A 131 3.58 -3.87 5.35
N SER A 132 4.33 -2.84 4.94
CA SER A 132 3.96 -1.44 5.11
C SER A 132 4.45 -0.60 3.93
N ILE A 133 3.78 0.54 3.72
CA ILE A 133 4.12 1.54 2.71
C ILE A 133 4.41 2.84 3.45
N GLU A 134 5.57 3.43 3.21
CA GLU A 134 5.96 4.74 3.73
C GLU A 134 6.07 5.72 2.57
N ILE A 135 5.54 6.92 2.74
CA ILE A 135 5.51 7.95 1.70
C ILE A 135 6.08 9.23 2.32
N VAL A 136 7.10 9.77 1.65
CA VAL A 136 7.71 11.07 1.98
C VAL A 136 7.72 11.94 0.71
N GLU A 137 8.27 13.14 0.79
CA GLU A 137 8.41 14.00 -0.38
C GLU A 137 9.17 13.26 -1.49
N SER A 138 8.51 13.11 -2.64
CA SER A 138 9.06 12.48 -3.85
C SER A 138 9.55 11.05 -3.71
N MET A 139 9.27 10.33 -2.62
CA MET A 139 9.69 8.92 -2.47
C MET A 139 8.60 8.05 -1.87
N VAL A 140 8.55 6.80 -2.30
CA VAL A 140 7.71 5.75 -1.71
C VAL A 140 8.58 4.54 -1.38
N ALA A 141 8.47 4.05 -0.15
CA ALA A 141 9.15 2.87 0.32
C ALA A 141 8.17 1.73 0.62
N PHE A 142 8.36 0.58 -0.03
CA PHE A 142 7.67 -0.67 0.24
C PHE A 142 8.54 -1.56 1.12
N LYS A 143 8.12 -1.77 2.37
CA LYS A 143 8.85 -2.62 3.33
C LYS A 143 8.31 -4.04 3.29
N ILE A 144 9.21 -5.01 3.21
CA ILE A 144 8.89 -6.44 3.10
C ILE A 144 9.06 -7.07 4.47
N ASN A 145 8.00 -7.72 4.97
CA ASN A 145 8.04 -8.54 6.17
C ASN A 145 6.95 -9.61 6.03
N ASN A 146 7.33 -10.79 5.58
CA ASN A 146 6.45 -11.90 5.22
C ASN A 146 5.72 -12.46 6.44
N ASP A 147 6.41 -12.55 7.58
CA ASP A 147 5.83 -13.03 8.82
C ASP A 147 4.74 -12.08 9.31
N ALA A 148 5.07 -10.78 9.45
CA ALA A 148 4.14 -9.77 9.90
C ALA A 148 2.99 -9.55 8.91
N SER A 149 3.27 -9.60 7.60
CA SER A 149 2.25 -9.43 6.58
C SER A 149 1.28 -10.60 6.50
N SER A 150 1.68 -11.80 6.94
CA SER A 150 0.85 -13.02 6.93
C SER A 150 -0.03 -13.18 8.17
N LEU A 151 0.20 -12.38 9.21
CA LEU A 151 -0.63 -12.40 10.42
C LEU A 151 -2.11 -12.15 10.11
N ILE A 152 -2.97 -12.91 10.77
CA ILE A 152 -4.42 -12.70 10.74
C ILE A 152 -4.75 -11.65 11.79
N SER A 153 -5.28 -10.51 11.35
CA SER A 153 -5.77 -9.47 12.26
C SER A 153 -6.98 -9.98 13.04
N LYS A 154 -6.79 -10.31 14.32
CA LYS A 154 -7.86 -10.76 15.22
C LYS A 154 -8.21 -9.64 16.19
N ILE A 155 -9.47 -9.57 16.59
CA ILE A 155 -9.85 -8.78 17.76
C ILE A 155 -9.12 -9.41 18.95
N THR A 156 -8.44 -8.57 19.72
CA THR A 156 -7.70 -8.99 20.92
C THR A 156 -8.31 -8.23 22.08
N GLU A 157 -8.72 -8.97 23.10
CA GLU A 157 -9.19 -8.45 24.38
C GLU A 157 -8.08 -8.69 25.40
N ASN A 158 -7.93 -7.80 26.37
CA ASN A 158 -6.85 -7.87 27.37
C ASN A 158 -7.24 -8.67 28.62
N ASP A 159 -8.36 -9.41 28.57
CA ASP A 159 -8.97 -10.15 29.69
C ASP A 159 -9.13 -9.33 30.99
N GLY A 160 -9.13 -8.00 30.89
CA GLY A 160 -9.32 -7.09 32.02
C GLY A 160 -10.78 -6.94 32.42
N ASP A 161 -11.01 -6.31 33.57
CA ASP A 161 -12.35 -5.98 34.02
C ASP A 161 -13.03 -5.00 33.03
N ASP A 162 -14.26 -5.32 32.64
CA ASP A 162 -15.10 -4.44 31.83
C ASP A 162 -15.51 -3.21 32.65
N ASP A 163 -14.96 -2.06 32.30
CA ASP A 163 -15.23 -0.76 32.92
C ASP A 163 -16.60 -0.17 32.50
N GLN A 164 -17.40 -0.93 31.73
CA GLN A 164 -18.67 -0.50 31.16
C GLN A 164 -18.51 0.76 30.30
N ALA A 165 -17.38 0.89 29.60
CA ALA A 165 -17.11 2.02 28.71
C ALA A 165 -18.25 2.23 27.71
N GLN A 166 -18.83 3.43 27.73
CA GLN A 166 -19.90 3.80 26.81
C GLN A 166 -19.33 4.16 25.43
N ASN A 167 -20.01 3.71 24.38
CA ASN A 167 -19.63 4.04 23.01
C ASN A 167 -20.21 5.39 22.57
N PHE A 168 -19.35 6.40 22.49
CA PHE A 168 -19.71 7.76 22.11
C PHE A 168 -19.52 8.10 20.62
N ARG A 169 -19.25 7.10 19.75
CA ARG A 169 -18.91 7.29 18.33
C ARG A 169 -19.83 8.23 17.55
N TYR A 170 -21.12 8.25 17.88
CA TYR A 170 -22.11 9.10 17.22
C TYR A 170 -22.93 9.91 18.22
N GLU A 171 -22.32 10.28 19.35
CA GLU A 171 -23.03 10.91 20.44
C GLU A 171 -23.69 12.24 20.02
N ASP A 172 -22.96 12.99 19.20
CA ASP A 172 -23.29 14.29 18.64
C ASP A 172 -24.34 14.23 17.50
N ASN A 173 -24.61 13.04 16.96
CA ASN A 173 -25.62 12.83 15.93
C ASN A 173 -27.01 12.60 16.53
N LYS A 174 -27.64 13.70 16.98
CA LYS A 174 -29.01 13.69 17.55
C LYS A 174 -30.04 12.96 16.68
N SER A 175 -29.96 13.11 15.35
CA SER A 175 -30.86 12.44 14.40
C SER A 175 -30.67 10.94 14.41
N LEU A 176 -29.41 10.48 14.41
CA LEU A 176 -29.06 9.07 14.50
C LEU A 176 -29.48 8.48 15.85
N LYS A 177 -29.22 9.18 16.97
CA LYS A 177 -29.69 8.77 18.31
C LYS A 177 -31.20 8.57 18.36
N LYS A 178 -31.97 9.54 17.84
CA LYS A 178 -33.42 9.46 17.80
C LYS A 178 -33.89 8.29 16.93
N PHE A 179 -33.25 8.10 15.78
CA PHE A 179 -33.53 6.97 14.89
C PHE A 179 -33.22 5.63 15.55
N ASP A 180 -32.05 5.48 16.16
CA ASP A 180 -31.63 4.23 16.82
C ASP A 180 -32.61 3.88 17.95
N LYS A 181 -33.03 4.86 18.79
CA LYS A 181 -34.05 4.69 19.84
C LYS A 181 -35.39 4.20 19.29
N ILE A 182 -35.90 4.84 18.23
CA ILE A 182 -37.15 4.42 17.56
C ILE A 182 -36.99 3.01 16.96
N SER A 183 -35.84 2.73 16.37
CA SER A 183 -35.55 1.47 15.71
C SER A 183 -35.46 0.29 16.67
N THR A 184 -35.07 0.53 17.93
CA THR A 184 -35.12 -0.47 19.02
C THR A 184 -36.55 -0.73 19.47
N THR A 185 -37.40 0.30 19.56
CA THR A 185 -38.82 0.14 19.89
C THR A 185 -39.58 -0.65 18.82
N LEU A 186 -39.22 -0.48 17.55
CA LEU A 186 -39.83 -1.17 16.41
C LEU A 186 -39.09 -2.46 16.01
N ALA A 187 -38.46 -3.16 16.96
CA ALA A 187 -37.67 -4.36 16.69
C ALA A 187 -38.43 -5.49 15.95
N ILE A 188 -39.76 -5.54 16.07
CA ILE A 188 -40.64 -6.50 15.38
C ILE A 188 -40.53 -6.37 13.84
N LEU A 189 -40.20 -5.19 13.31
CA LEU A 189 -40.02 -4.98 11.87
C LEU A 189 -38.81 -5.75 11.30
N LYS A 190 -37.96 -6.37 12.13
CA LYS A 190 -36.85 -7.22 11.66
C LYS A 190 -37.33 -8.47 10.89
N TYR A 191 -38.58 -8.89 11.07
CA TYR A 191 -39.20 -10.02 10.38
C TYR A 191 -39.83 -9.65 9.03
N VAL A 192 -39.96 -8.35 8.73
CA VAL A 192 -40.47 -7.88 7.44
C VAL A 192 -39.36 -7.98 6.39
N PRO A 193 -39.61 -8.59 5.21
CA PRO A 193 -38.64 -8.64 4.12
C PRO A 193 -38.10 -7.25 3.78
N LEU A 194 -36.79 -7.15 3.48
CA LEU A 194 -36.09 -5.90 3.13
C LEU A 194 -36.02 -4.82 4.23
N ALA A 195 -36.80 -4.89 5.32
CA ALA A 195 -36.80 -3.88 6.37
C ALA A 195 -35.42 -3.70 7.01
N ARG A 196 -34.65 -4.78 7.17
CA ARG A 196 -33.25 -4.71 7.65
C ARG A 196 -32.34 -3.95 6.69
N LYS A 197 -32.53 -4.12 5.37
CA LYS A 197 -31.75 -3.42 4.34
C LYS A 197 -32.10 -1.93 4.32
N VAL A 198 -33.40 -1.60 4.37
CA VAL A 198 -33.89 -0.21 4.42
C VAL A 198 -33.41 0.49 5.69
N LYS A 199 -33.55 -0.17 6.86
CA LYS A 199 -33.03 0.34 8.14
C LYS A 199 -31.54 0.67 8.04
N ARG A 200 -30.74 -0.25 7.48
CA ARG A 200 -29.30 -0.05 7.30
C ARG A 200 -29.00 1.14 6.40
N LEU A 201 -29.63 1.23 5.23
CA LEU A 201 -29.42 2.33 4.28
C LEU A 201 -29.78 3.68 4.89
N PHE A 202 -30.93 3.78 5.56
CA PHE A 202 -31.35 5.03 6.20
C PHE A 202 -30.44 5.43 7.36
N ARG A 203 -29.99 4.44 8.17
CA ARG A 203 -28.99 4.67 9.21
C ARG A 203 -27.70 5.24 8.64
N THR A 204 -27.15 4.62 7.59
CA THR A 204 -25.95 5.08 6.89
C THR A 204 -26.13 6.48 6.29
N TYR A 205 -27.31 6.79 5.75
CA TYR A 205 -27.61 8.15 5.30
C TYR A 205 -27.52 9.17 6.43
N LEU A 206 -28.08 8.88 7.61
CA LEU A 206 -28.01 9.77 8.77
C LEU A 206 -26.59 9.92 9.33
N GLU A 207 -25.78 8.85 9.28
CA GLU A 207 -24.34 8.90 9.61
C GLU A 207 -23.60 9.84 8.66
N ASN A 208 -23.75 9.64 7.36
CA ASN A 208 -23.01 10.39 6.34
C ASN A 208 -23.48 11.84 6.21
N LYS A 209 -24.76 12.14 6.48
CA LYS A 209 -25.30 13.51 6.40
C LYS A 209 -24.57 14.51 7.31
N LYS A 210 -23.94 14.02 8.38
CA LYS A 210 -23.17 14.83 9.34
C LYS A 210 -21.66 14.71 9.15
N PHE A 211 -21.19 14.13 8.05
CA PHE A 211 -19.77 14.03 7.79
C PHE A 211 -19.17 15.43 7.64
N SER A 212 -18.54 15.92 8.70
CA SER A 212 -18.03 17.29 8.78
C SER A 212 -16.67 17.47 8.12
N ALA A 213 -15.98 16.36 7.82
CA ALA A 213 -14.65 16.40 7.24
C ALA A 213 -14.65 16.61 5.71
N ASP A 214 -15.81 16.78 5.08
CA ASP A 214 -15.93 17.09 3.63
C ASP A 214 -15.08 18.31 3.22
N GLU A 215 -14.89 19.27 4.12
CA GLU A 215 -14.07 20.46 3.83
C GLU A 215 -12.60 20.14 3.53
N TYR A 216 -12.07 19.04 4.06
CA TYR A 216 -10.68 18.60 3.85
C TYR A 216 -10.48 17.83 2.55
N PHE A 217 -11.55 17.55 1.79
CA PHE A 217 -11.51 16.85 0.51
C PHE A 217 -11.81 17.77 -0.70
N LYS A 218 -11.96 19.07 -0.47
CA LYS A 218 -12.24 20.08 -1.51
C LYS A 218 -10.98 20.58 -2.20
#